data_AF-E0ULL3-F1
#
_entry.id   AF-E0ULL3-F1
#
_cell.length_a   1.000
_cell.length_b   1.000
_cell.length_c   1.000
_cell.angle_alpha   90.00
_cell.angle_beta   90.00
_cell.angle_gamma   90.00
#
_symmetry.space_group_name_H-M   'P 1'
#
loop_
_entity.id
_entity.type
_entity.pdbx_description
1 polymer ?
#
loop_
_entity_poly.entity_id
_entity_poly.type
_entity_poly.pdbx_seq_one_letter_code
_entity_poly.pdbx_strand_id
1 'polypeptide(L)'
;MKKLLLVAAIFSLVFSSADIANAQEKLALENTSSITKSIKDWVDILVPVIGGIGGVIALLKGVEEYKREQRWKRLEFVANVFKEFESKAEVKNVFWMLDWNGAYLNFEGIEGTVCADEPLLQKSFSKKTSFEKDEAAIRNAFDVFLTGLDQFNTYIKTGLIANEDFKPYLKYWLKILTNSSEIKNENRKSLLFYQNLWNNFIDKYEYSTRELLGRYGYPVNLSTDCHEEAKNQELN
;
A
#
# COMPACT_ATOMS: atom_id res chain seq x y z
N MET A 1 -2.00 65.83 -28.04
CA MET A 1 -3.14 66.59 -27.50
C MET A 1 -3.33 67.99 -28.11
N LYS A 2 -2.32 68.87 -28.21
CA LYS A 2 -2.51 70.24 -28.77
C LYS A 2 -2.90 70.33 -30.26
N LYS A 3 -2.53 69.36 -31.10
CA LYS A 3 -2.94 69.31 -32.52
C LYS A 3 -4.42 68.91 -32.73
N LEU A 4 -5.05 68.23 -31.76
CA LEU A 4 -6.46 67.81 -31.86
C LEU A 4 -7.42 69.00 -31.65
N LEU A 5 -7.05 69.94 -30.77
CA LEU A 5 -7.84 71.13 -30.45
C LEU A 5 -7.86 72.16 -31.60
N LEU A 6 -6.79 72.24 -32.39
CA LEU A 6 -6.72 73.16 -33.54
C LEU A 6 -7.60 72.69 -34.72
N VAL A 7 -7.71 71.37 -34.93
CA VAL A 7 -8.55 70.79 -35.98
C VAL A 7 -10.04 70.92 -35.63
N ALA A 8 -10.40 70.79 -34.35
CA ALA A 8 -11.76 70.98 -33.88
C ALA A 8 -12.27 72.44 -34.03
N ALA A 9 -11.38 73.43 -33.90
CA ALA A 9 -11.73 74.85 -34.00
C ALA A 9 -11.92 75.36 -35.44
N ILE A 10 -11.34 74.67 -36.44
CA ILE A 10 -11.52 75.02 -37.87
C ILE A 10 -12.76 74.31 -38.45
N PHE A 11 -13.16 73.17 -37.89
CA PHE A 11 -14.32 72.41 -38.36
C PHE A 11 -15.68 73.04 -38.00
N SER A 12 -15.74 73.90 -36.97
CA SER A 12 -16.97 74.53 -36.48
C SER A 12 -17.43 75.76 -37.28
N LEU A 13 -16.64 76.23 -38.26
CA LEU A 13 -16.94 77.43 -39.06
C LEU A 13 -17.50 77.14 -40.47
N VAL A 14 -17.56 75.87 -40.89
CA VAL A 14 -17.85 75.50 -42.30
C VAL A 14 -19.03 74.53 -42.45
N PHE A 15 -19.50 73.88 -41.39
CA PHE A 15 -20.57 72.88 -41.48
C PHE A 15 -21.81 73.29 -40.66
N SER A 16 -23.00 73.12 -41.28
CA SER A 16 -24.29 73.31 -40.61
C SER A 16 -24.42 72.37 -39.41
N SER A 17 -25.12 72.79 -38.36
CA SER A 17 -25.36 71.98 -37.16
C SER A 17 -25.97 70.61 -37.47
N ALA A 18 -26.72 70.49 -38.58
CA ALA A 18 -27.27 69.24 -39.07
C ALA A 18 -26.21 68.26 -39.62
N ASP A 19 -25.17 68.78 -40.28
CA ASP A 19 -24.08 67.95 -40.84
C ASP A 19 -23.15 67.43 -39.73
N ILE A 20 -22.95 68.24 -38.68
CA ILE A 20 -22.19 67.84 -37.49
C ILE A 20 -22.94 66.76 -36.71
N ALA A 21 -24.26 66.86 -36.57
CA ALA A 21 -25.08 65.86 -35.89
C ALA A 21 -25.08 64.50 -36.61
N ASN A 22 -25.26 64.48 -37.94
CA ASN A 22 -25.19 63.26 -38.75
C ASN A 22 -23.80 62.62 -38.74
N ALA A 23 -22.74 63.44 -38.77
CA ALA A 23 -21.37 62.93 -38.68
C ALA A 23 -21.07 62.32 -37.31
N GLN A 24 -21.58 62.92 -36.22
CA GLN A 24 -21.45 62.37 -34.87
C GLN A 24 -22.24 61.07 -34.70
N GLU A 25 -23.45 60.97 -35.25
CA GLU A 25 -24.25 59.74 -35.20
C GLU A 25 -23.58 58.60 -35.97
N LYS A 26 -23.04 58.88 -37.16
CA LYS A 26 -22.31 57.89 -37.95
C LYS A 26 -21.02 57.42 -37.27
N LEU A 27 -20.27 58.33 -36.64
CA LEU A 27 -19.09 57.99 -35.82
C LEU A 27 -19.47 57.16 -34.58
N ALA A 28 -20.62 57.42 -33.94
CA ALA A 28 -21.11 56.65 -32.82
C ALA A 28 -21.53 55.23 -33.24
N LEU A 29 -22.22 55.09 -34.38
CA LEU A 29 -22.61 53.80 -34.95
C LEU A 29 -21.39 52.98 -35.41
N GLU A 30 -20.41 53.62 -36.02
CA GLU A 30 -19.17 52.95 -36.45
C GLU A 30 -18.34 52.48 -35.25
N ASN A 31 -18.18 53.31 -34.21
CA ASN A 31 -17.50 52.93 -32.98
C ASN A 31 -18.21 51.79 -32.23
N THR A 32 -19.55 51.80 -32.14
CA THR A 32 -20.29 50.73 -31.45
C THR A 32 -20.21 49.39 -32.19
N SER A 33 -20.24 49.40 -33.53
CA SER A 33 -20.03 48.19 -34.33
C SER A 33 -18.62 47.61 -34.18
N SER A 34 -17.59 48.47 -34.07
CA SER A 34 -16.20 48.07 -33.85
C SER A 34 -16.00 47.45 -32.46
N ILE A 35 -16.57 48.07 -31.42
CA ILE A 35 -16.51 47.59 -30.04
C ILE A 35 -17.22 46.23 -29.91
N THR A 36 -18.40 46.07 -30.49
CA THR A 36 -19.18 44.81 -30.41
C THR A 36 -18.49 43.66 -31.14
N LYS A 37 -17.88 43.91 -32.31
CA LYS A 37 -17.08 42.91 -33.02
C LYS A 37 -15.86 42.46 -32.20
N SER A 38 -15.13 43.42 -31.62
CA SER A 38 -13.97 43.10 -30.78
C SER A 38 -14.35 42.27 -29.56
N ILE A 39 -15.46 42.57 -28.88
CA ILE A 39 -15.94 41.80 -27.74
C ILE A 39 -16.30 40.36 -28.15
N LYS A 40 -16.98 40.18 -29.28
CA LYS A 40 -17.35 38.84 -29.78
C LYS A 40 -16.12 37.98 -30.08
N ASP A 41 -15.10 38.55 -30.73
CA ASP A 41 -13.86 37.84 -31.04
C ASP A 41 -13.12 37.37 -29.77
N TRP A 42 -13.12 38.18 -28.71
CA TRP A 42 -12.57 37.77 -27.41
C TRP A 42 -13.39 36.66 -26.74
N VAL A 43 -14.72 36.72 -26.81
CA VAL A 43 -15.61 35.69 -26.24
C VAL A 43 -15.41 34.35 -26.95
N ASP A 44 -15.34 34.36 -28.29
CA ASP A 44 -15.14 33.16 -29.11
C ASP A 44 -13.78 32.47 -28.84
N ILE A 45 -12.77 33.22 -28.36
CA ILE A 45 -11.47 32.68 -27.92
C ILE A 45 -11.51 32.20 -26.46
N LEU A 46 -12.12 32.96 -25.56
CA LEU A 46 -12.09 32.67 -24.12
C LEU A 46 -12.94 31.45 -23.75
N VAL A 47 -14.11 31.26 -24.39
CA VAL A 47 -15.01 30.14 -24.07
C VAL A 47 -14.34 28.77 -24.30
N PRO A 48 -13.70 28.49 -25.45
CA PRO A 48 -12.96 27.24 -25.66
C PRO A 48 -11.76 27.08 -24.72
N VAL A 49 -11.05 28.16 -24.39
CA VAL A 49 -9.90 28.10 -23.47
C VAL A 49 -10.34 27.72 -22.06
N ILE A 50 -11.40 28.36 -21.55
CA ILE A 50 -11.98 28.03 -20.24
C ILE A 50 -12.53 26.61 -20.24
N GLY A 51 -13.24 26.21 -21.31
CA GLY A 51 -13.73 24.84 -21.48
C GLY A 51 -12.59 23.81 -21.50
N GLY A 52 -11.50 24.11 -22.20
CA GLY A 52 -10.30 23.27 -22.25
C GLY A 52 -9.63 23.11 -20.89
N ILE A 53 -9.43 24.21 -20.16
CA ILE A 53 -8.87 24.19 -18.80
C ILE A 53 -9.78 23.40 -17.86
N GLY A 54 -11.09 23.64 -17.91
CA GLY A 54 -12.07 22.92 -17.11
C GLY A 54 -12.05 21.41 -17.36
N GLY A 55 -11.96 21.00 -18.64
CA GLY A 55 -11.83 19.60 -19.04
C GLY A 55 -10.56 18.95 -18.48
N VAL A 56 -9.42 19.63 -18.57
CA VAL A 56 -8.15 19.12 -18.01
C VAL A 56 -8.22 18.94 -16.50
N ILE A 57 -8.79 19.92 -15.77
CA ILE A 57 -8.94 19.82 -14.30
C ILE A 57 -9.86 18.64 -13.93
N ALA A 58 -10.98 18.46 -14.64
CA ALA A 58 -11.89 17.35 -14.41
C ALA A 58 -11.22 16.00 -14.65
N LEU A 59 -10.42 15.87 -15.71
CA LEU A 59 -9.64 14.66 -15.99
C LEU A 59 -8.62 14.36 -14.89
N LEU A 60 -7.88 15.37 -14.42
CA LEU A 60 -6.90 15.19 -13.34
C LEU A 60 -7.58 14.72 -12.04
N LYS A 61 -8.71 15.33 -11.67
CA LYS A 61 -9.50 14.90 -10.52
C LYS A 61 -10.02 13.47 -10.68
N GLY A 62 -10.55 13.13 -11.85
CA GLY A 62 -11.03 11.78 -12.14
C GLY A 62 -9.93 10.72 -11.99
N VAL A 63 -8.70 11.02 -12.43
CA VAL A 63 -7.54 10.13 -12.24
C VAL A 63 -7.18 9.97 -10.76
N GLU A 64 -7.26 11.04 -9.97
CA GLU A 64 -6.99 10.99 -8.53
C GLU A 64 -8.04 10.16 -7.77
N GLU A 65 -9.31 10.38 -8.07
CA GLU A 65 -10.43 9.62 -7.48
C GLU A 65 -10.33 8.14 -7.85
N TYR A 66 -10.04 7.84 -9.12
CA TYR A 66 -9.81 6.47 -9.59
C TYR A 66 -8.67 5.77 -8.83
N LYS A 67 -7.53 6.45 -8.64
CA LYS A 67 -6.39 5.91 -7.87
C LYS A 67 -6.78 5.62 -6.42
N ARG A 68 -7.56 6.51 -5.79
CA ARG A 68 -8.04 6.33 -4.43
C ARG A 68 -8.98 5.13 -4.33
N GLU A 69 -9.95 5.00 -5.23
CA GLU A 69 -10.87 3.85 -5.27
C GLU A 69 -10.14 2.53 -5.47
N GLN A 70 -9.16 2.49 -6.38
CA GLN A 70 -8.35 1.27 -6.59
C GLN A 70 -7.55 0.91 -5.34
N ARG A 71 -7.03 1.90 -4.60
CA ARG A 71 -6.37 1.65 -3.32
C ARG A 71 -7.32 1.05 -2.29
N TRP A 72 -8.53 1.61 -2.15
CA TRP A 72 -9.54 1.06 -1.24
C TRP A 72 -9.91 -0.38 -1.59
N LYS A 73 -10.12 -0.69 -2.88
CA LYS A 73 -10.42 -2.05 -3.34
C LYS A 73 -9.28 -3.04 -3.03
N ARG A 74 -8.02 -2.64 -3.19
CA ARG A 74 -6.88 -3.48 -2.79
C ARG A 74 -6.83 -3.70 -1.29
N LEU A 75 -7.05 -2.67 -0.48
CA LEU A 75 -7.07 -2.80 0.98
C LEU A 75 -8.21 -3.69 1.47
N GLU A 76 -9.39 -3.58 0.86
CA GLU A 76 -10.53 -4.46 1.14
C GLU A 76 -10.22 -5.91 0.76
N PHE A 77 -9.62 -6.14 -0.41
CA PHE A 77 -9.16 -7.46 -0.82
C PHE A 77 -8.15 -8.04 0.18
N VAL A 78 -7.15 -7.27 0.60
CA VAL A 78 -6.16 -7.71 1.61
C VAL A 78 -6.83 -8.06 2.92
N ALA A 79 -7.75 -7.21 3.41
CA ALA A 79 -8.45 -7.47 4.65
C ALA A 79 -9.27 -8.77 4.58
N ASN A 80 -9.94 -9.03 3.45
CA ASN A 80 -10.71 -10.25 3.24
C ASN A 80 -9.83 -11.48 3.15
N VAL A 81 -8.74 -11.42 2.37
CA VAL A 81 -7.76 -12.50 2.24
C VAL A 81 -7.12 -12.84 3.59
N PHE A 82 -6.73 -11.82 4.36
CA PHE A 82 -6.13 -12.03 5.67
C PHE A 82 -7.15 -12.59 6.67
N LYS A 83 -8.40 -12.10 6.64
CA LYS A 83 -9.49 -12.62 7.48
C LYS A 83 -9.79 -14.08 7.17
N GLU A 84 -9.81 -14.47 5.90
CA GLU A 84 -10.00 -15.87 5.50
C GLU A 84 -8.83 -16.73 5.98
N PHE A 85 -7.60 -16.27 5.79
CA PHE A 85 -6.39 -16.94 6.28
C PHE A 85 -6.42 -17.14 7.80
N GLU A 86 -6.67 -16.09 8.57
CA GLU A 86 -6.75 -16.14 10.04
C GLU A 86 -7.94 -16.98 10.52
N SER A 87 -9.02 -17.09 9.75
CA SER A 87 -10.19 -17.85 10.19
C SER A 87 -9.94 -19.36 10.35
N LYS A 88 -8.92 -19.90 9.66
CA LYS A 88 -8.53 -21.31 9.71
C LYS A 88 -8.02 -21.71 11.10
N ALA A 89 -8.50 -22.83 11.63
CA ALA A 89 -8.15 -23.29 12.97
C ALA A 89 -6.65 -23.56 13.11
N GLU A 90 -6.04 -24.10 12.06
CA GLU A 90 -4.63 -24.37 11.90
C GLU A 90 -3.79 -23.10 12.05
N VAL A 91 -4.20 -22.02 11.38
CA VAL A 91 -3.48 -20.74 11.39
C VAL A 91 -3.54 -20.12 12.78
N LYS A 92 -4.71 -20.16 13.43
CA LYS A 92 -4.85 -19.73 14.83
C LYS A 92 -3.96 -20.55 15.74
N ASN A 93 -3.94 -21.87 15.59
CA ASN A 93 -3.06 -22.74 16.37
C ASN A 93 -1.59 -22.36 16.18
N VAL A 94 -1.15 -22.04 14.97
CA VAL A 94 0.22 -21.56 14.71
C VAL A 94 0.48 -20.22 15.39
N PHE A 95 -0.45 -19.27 15.34
CA PHE A 95 -0.31 -18.01 16.09
C PHE A 95 -0.12 -18.26 17.59
N TRP A 96 -0.93 -19.13 18.19
CA TRP A 96 -0.77 -19.51 19.60
C TRP A 96 0.56 -20.23 19.87
N MET A 97 0.97 -21.16 18.99
CA MET A 97 2.24 -21.89 19.13
C MET A 97 3.46 -20.99 19.00
N LEU A 98 3.41 -19.95 18.16
CA LEU A 98 4.51 -19.00 17.99
C LEU A 98 4.57 -18.00 19.15
N ASP A 99 3.42 -17.54 19.63
CA ASP A 99 3.33 -16.48 20.63
C ASP A 99 3.52 -16.99 22.08
N TRP A 100 3.09 -18.22 22.35
CA TRP A 100 3.04 -18.78 23.70
C TRP A 100 3.71 -20.17 23.80
N ASN A 101 4.31 -20.45 24.97
CA ASN A 101 4.89 -21.75 25.31
C ASN A 101 3.88 -22.62 26.08
N GLY A 102 3.60 -23.83 25.60
CA GLY A 102 2.68 -24.75 26.29
C GLY A 102 1.20 -24.37 26.10
N ALA A 103 0.84 -23.88 24.90
CA ALA A 103 -0.55 -23.63 24.56
C ALA A 103 -1.31 -24.96 24.43
N TYR A 104 -2.51 -25.05 24.99
CA TYR A 104 -3.39 -26.21 24.83
C TYR A 104 -4.29 -25.99 23.62
N LEU A 105 -4.11 -26.82 22.59
CA LEU A 105 -4.72 -26.61 21.27
C LEU A 105 -5.54 -27.83 20.86
N ASN A 106 -6.62 -27.58 20.13
CA ASN A 106 -7.43 -28.63 19.51
C ASN A 106 -7.04 -28.72 18.04
N PHE A 107 -6.77 -29.94 17.58
CA PHE A 107 -6.46 -30.23 16.18
C PHE A 107 -7.55 -31.12 15.59
N GLU A 108 -7.88 -30.90 14.31
CA GLU A 108 -8.83 -31.77 13.62
C GLU A 108 -8.31 -33.20 13.57
N GLY A 109 -9.17 -34.16 13.92
CA GLY A 109 -8.83 -35.59 13.93
C GLY A 109 -8.01 -36.07 15.13
N ILE A 110 -7.72 -35.20 16.11
CA ILE A 110 -7.12 -35.59 17.39
C ILE A 110 -8.16 -35.48 18.50
N GLU A 111 -8.34 -36.55 19.27
CA GLU A 111 -9.19 -36.53 20.47
C GLU A 111 -8.45 -35.84 21.61
N GLY A 112 -9.06 -34.79 22.17
CA GLY A 112 -8.53 -34.04 23.30
C GLY A 112 -7.68 -32.82 22.91
N THR A 113 -7.05 -32.22 23.91
CA THR A 113 -6.16 -31.07 23.76
C THR A 113 -4.70 -31.52 23.72
N VAL A 114 -3.93 -30.92 22.82
CA VAL A 114 -2.48 -31.12 22.72
C VAL A 114 -1.78 -29.94 23.37
N CYS A 115 -0.88 -30.19 24.33
CA CYS A 115 -0.02 -29.15 24.89
C CYS A 115 1.17 -28.91 23.95
N ALA A 116 1.16 -27.81 23.20
CA ALA A 116 2.23 -27.42 22.29
C ALA A 116 3.37 -26.74 23.05
N ASP A 117 4.08 -27.53 23.85
CA ASP A 117 5.31 -27.10 24.50
C ASP A 117 6.51 -27.14 23.53
N GLU A 118 7.62 -26.55 23.96
CA GLU A 118 8.80 -26.46 23.11
C GLU A 118 9.43 -27.82 22.75
N PRO A 119 9.56 -28.79 23.67
CA PRO A 119 10.01 -30.15 23.32
C PRO A 119 9.17 -30.79 22.21
N LEU A 120 7.84 -30.70 22.28
CA LEU A 120 6.96 -31.25 21.24
C LEU A 120 7.12 -30.51 19.92
N LEU A 121 7.22 -29.18 19.93
CA LEU A 121 7.48 -28.38 18.73
C LEU A 121 8.81 -28.76 18.07
N GLN A 122 9.89 -28.89 18.85
CA GLN A 122 11.19 -29.32 18.33
C GLN A 122 11.14 -30.73 17.73
N LYS A 123 10.46 -31.66 18.39
CA LYS A 123 10.26 -33.04 17.90
C LYS A 123 9.48 -33.05 16.58
N SER A 124 8.47 -32.18 16.46
CA SER A 124 7.64 -32.01 15.27
C SER A 124 8.43 -31.53 14.05
N PHE A 125 9.52 -30.77 14.24
CA PHE A 125 10.40 -30.29 13.16
C PHE A 125 11.76 -31.01 13.10
N SER A 126 11.90 -32.16 13.75
CA SER A 126 13.14 -32.95 13.70
C SER A 126 13.33 -33.63 12.33
N LYS A 127 14.58 -34.02 12.00
CA LYS A 127 14.96 -34.71 10.74
C LYS A 127 14.56 -36.19 10.71
N LYS A 128 13.34 -36.52 11.12
CA LYS A 128 12.82 -37.89 11.07
C LYS A 128 11.82 -38.08 9.93
N THR A 129 11.54 -39.34 9.62
CA THR A 129 10.66 -39.75 8.51
C THR A 129 9.24 -40.09 8.97
N SER A 130 9.04 -40.40 10.24
CA SER A 130 7.73 -40.69 10.83
C SER A 130 7.44 -39.77 12.01
N PHE A 131 6.17 -39.40 12.15
CA PHE A 131 5.70 -38.48 13.17
C PHE A 131 4.56 -39.12 13.95
N GLU A 132 4.52 -38.85 15.25
CA GLU A 132 3.36 -39.17 16.09
C GLU A 132 2.18 -38.27 15.69
N LYS A 133 0.96 -38.63 16.11
CA LYS A 133 -0.26 -37.93 15.69
C LYS A 133 -0.20 -36.43 16.00
N ASP A 134 0.21 -36.07 17.21
CA ASP A 134 0.30 -34.68 17.67
C ASP A 134 1.34 -33.89 16.87
N GLU A 135 2.49 -34.50 16.61
CA GLU A 135 3.56 -33.89 15.81
C GLU A 135 3.11 -33.68 14.36
N ALA A 136 2.41 -34.65 13.78
CA ALA A 136 1.87 -34.55 12.43
C ALA A 136 0.82 -33.44 12.34
N ALA A 137 -0.03 -33.28 13.36
CA ALA A 137 -1.01 -32.20 13.40
C ALA A 137 -0.38 -30.82 13.55
N ILE A 138 0.67 -30.68 14.38
CA ILE A 138 1.46 -29.45 14.47
C ILE A 138 2.07 -29.11 13.10
N ARG A 139 2.69 -30.09 12.43
CA ARG A 139 3.27 -29.90 11.09
C ARG A 139 2.21 -29.49 10.09
N ASN A 140 1.05 -30.14 10.08
CA ASN A 140 -0.07 -29.79 9.21
C ASN A 140 -0.55 -28.35 9.45
N ALA A 141 -0.60 -27.92 10.72
CA ALA A 141 -1.00 -26.56 11.01
C ALA A 141 -0.01 -25.52 10.46
N PHE A 142 1.30 -25.78 10.62
CA PHE A 142 2.35 -24.95 10.03
C PHE A 142 2.35 -25.00 8.50
N ASP A 143 2.05 -26.14 7.89
CA ASP A 143 1.93 -26.30 6.43
C ASP A 143 0.85 -25.38 5.85
N VAL A 144 -0.34 -25.38 6.45
CA VAL A 144 -1.45 -24.49 6.07
C VAL A 144 -1.07 -23.01 6.27
N PHE A 145 -0.39 -22.69 7.37
CA PHE A 145 0.08 -21.34 7.65
C PHE A 145 1.10 -20.84 6.61
N LEU A 146 2.14 -21.62 6.34
CA LEU A 146 3.20 -21.25 5.40
C LEU A 146 2.70 -21.19 3.96
N THR A 147 1.78 -22.07 3.58
CA THR A 147 1.08 -22.01 2.28
C THR A 147 0.32 -20.69 2.12
N GLY A 148 -0.31 -20.18 3.18
CA GLY A 148 -0.93 -18.86 3.16
C GLY A 148 0.08 -17.72 2.97
N LEU A 149 1.26 -17.81 3.61
CA LEU A 149 2.34 -16.84 3.39
C LEU A 149 2.85 -16.87 1.94
N ASP A 150 2.94 -18.05 1.33
CA ASP A 150 3.31 -18.19 -0.08
C ASP A 150 2.27 -17.59 -1.03
N GLN A 151 0.99 -17.71 -0.69
CA GLN A 151 -0.08 -17.04 -1.40
C GLN A 151 0.06 -15.51 -1.31
N PHE A 152 0.39 -14.96 -0.14
CA PHE A 152 0.64 -13.52 0.02
C PHE A 152 1.86 -13.06 -0.78
N ASN A 153 2.96 -13.82 -0.74
CA ASN A 153 4.15 -13.52 -1.54
C ASN A 153 3.83 -13.56 -3.04
N THR A 154 2.98 -14.48 -3.49
CA THR A 154 2.51 -14.56 -4.88
C THR A 154 1.73 -13.30 -5.28
N TYR A 155 0.79 -12.84 -4.45
CA TYR A 155 0.04 -11.60 -4.71
C TYR A 155 0.95 -10.36 -4.80
N ILE A 156 2.01 -10.31 -3.99
CA ILE A 156 3.01 -9.25 -4.05
C ILE A 156 3.85 -9.35 -5.33
N LYS A 157 4.33 -10.57 -5.66
CA LYS A 157 5.13 -10.84 -6.86
C LYS A 157 4.42 -10.48 -8.16
N THR A 158 3.13 -10.78 -8.27
CA THR A 158 2.35 -10.48 -9.46
C THR A 158 1.95 -9.01 -9.55
N GLY A 159 2.24 -8.20 -8.54
CA GLY A 159 1.84 -6.79 -8.47
C GLY A 159 0.34 -6.59 -8.22
N LEU A 160 -0.38 -7.65 -7.82
CA LEU A 160 -1.80 -7.53 -7.47
C LEU A 160 -1.95 -6.66 -6.22
N ILE A 161 -1.06 -6.85 -5.24
CA ILE A 161 -1.04 -6.15 -3.97
C ILE A 161 0.34 -5.57 -3.72
N ALA A 162 0.41 -4.35 -3.19
CA ALA A 162 1.69 -3.76 -2.79
C ALA A 162 2.17 -4.37 -1.46
N ASN A 163 3.49 -4.45 -1.27
CA ASN A 163 4.09 -4.97 -0.03
C ASN A 163 3.56 -4.25 1.22
N GLU A 164 3.35 -2.94 1.10
CA GLU A 164 2.88 -2.04 2.15
C GLU A 164 1.44 -2.34 2.57
N ASP A 165 0.60 -2.88 1.68
CA ASP A 165 -0.80 -3.15 1.95
C ASP A 165 -0.96 -4.33 2.94
N PHE A 166 -0.10 -5.36 2.86
CA PHE A 166 -0.08 -6.50 3.81
C PHE A 166 0.68 -6.20 5.12
N LYS A 167 1.54 -5.17 5.13
CA LYS A 167 2.44 -4.87 6.24
C LYS A 167 1.75 -4.80 7.61
N PRO A 168 0.58 -4.14 7.78
CA PRO A 168 -0.08 -4.04 9.08
C PRO A 168 -0.46 -5.39 9.68
N TYR A 169 -0.77 -6.37 8.83
CA TYR A 169 -1.24 -7.70 9.24
C TYR A 169 -0.09 -8.67 9.48
N LEU A 170 0.96 -8.62 8.63
CA LEU A 170 2.04 -9.61 8.67
C LEU A 170 3.22 -9.21 9.54
N LYS A 171 3.44 -7.91 9.80
CA LYS A 171 4.65 -7.42 10.47
C LYS A 171 5.00 -8.17 11.75
N TYR A 172 4.01 -8.41 12.62
CA TYR A 172 4.23 -9.08 13.90
C TYR A 172 4.68 -10.54 13.70
N TRP A 173 3.90 -11.31 12.92
CA TRP A 173 4.13 -12.72 12.67
C TRP A 173 5.40 -12.98 11.85
N LEU A 174 5.74 -12.11 10.92
CA LEU A 174 7.00 -12.22 10.20
C LEU A 174 8.20 -12.00 11.14
N LYS A 175 8.10 -11.05 12.06
CA LYS A 175 9.16 -10.78 13.03
C LYS A 175 9.32 -11.91 14.06
N ILE A 176 8.23 -12.58 14.45
CA ILE A 176 8.32 -13.72 15.37
C ILE A 176 9.04 -14.90 14.71
N LEU A 177 8.86 -15.12 13.41
CA LEU A 177 9.52 -16.20 12.67
C LEU A 177 11.05 -16.06 12.55
N THR A 178 11.61 -14.87 12.78
CA THR A 178 13.05 -14.61 12.61
C THR A 178 13.88 -14.70 13.88
N ASN A 179 13.29 -15.07 15.02
CA ASN A 179 13.94 -15.01 16.33
C ASN A 179 14.52 -13.61 16.64
N SER A 180 13.86 -12.55 16.17
CA SER A 180 14.37 -11.18 16.30
C SER A 180 14.57 -10.78 17.77
N SER A 181 15.77 -10.28 18.09
CA SER A 181 16.12 -9.81 19.44
C SER A 181 15.23 -8.65 19.92
N GLU A 182 14.69 -7.87 18.98
CA GLU A 182 13.80 -6.74 19.24
C GLU A 182 12.44 -7.15 19.85
N ILE A 183 12.02 -8.41 19.72
CA ILE A 183 10.84 -8.91 20.43
C ILE A 183 11.27 -9.26 21.85
N LYS A 184 11.04 -8.35 22.80
CA LYS A 184 11.25 -8.57 24.24
C LYS A 184 10.11 -9.44 24.81
N ASN A 185 10.05 -10.70 24.40
CA ASN A 185 9.14 -11.67 25.00
C ASN A 185 9.93 -12.64 25.88
N GLU A 186 9.54 -12.75 27.15
CA GLU A 186 10.13 -13.67 28.14
C GLU A 186 9.87 -15.14 27.74
N ASN A 187 8.84 -15.39 26.92
CA ASN A 187 8.45 -16.71 26.41
C ASN A 187 9.00 -17.01 25.01
N ARG A 188 10.14 -16.42 24.62
CA ARG A 188 10.76 -16.71 23.32
C ARG A 188 11.12 -18.20 23.20
N LYS A 189 10.82 -18.78 22.02
CA LYS A 189 11.32 -20.11 21.65
C LYS A 189 12.84 -20.11 21.57
N SER A 190 13.47 -21.24 21.87
CA SER A 190 14.92 -21.38 21.75
C SER A 190 15.39 -21.29 20.30
N LEU A 191 16.68 -20.99 20.13
CA LEU A 191 17.33 -21.01 18.82
C LEU A 191 17.20 -22.40 18.14
N LEU A 192 17.22 -23.49 18.91
CA LEU A 192 17.10 -24.85 18.38
C LEU A 192 15.73 -25.08 17.71
N PHE A 193 14.65 -24.53 18.28
CA PHE A 193 13.33 -24.53 17.64
C PHE A 193 13.38 -23.86 16.26
N TYR A 194 13.92 -22.64 16.17
CA TYR A 194 14.00 -21.92 14.90
C TYR A 194 14.90 -22.62 13.89
N GLN A 195 16.04 -23.16 14.32
CA GLN A 195 16.91 -23.96 13.44
C GLN A 195 16.18 -25.17 12.87
N ASN A 196 15.39 -25.88 13.68
CA ASN A 196 14.60 -27.02 13.21
C ASN A 196 13.47 -26.59 12.28
N LEU A 197 12.71 -25.56 12.65
CA LEU A 197 11.63 -25.02 11.82
C LEU A 197 12.17 -24.57 10.45
N TRP A 198 13.23 -23.78 10.42
CA TRP A 198 13.78 -23.28 9.15
C TRP A 198 14.47 -24.37 8.34
N ASN A 199 15.46 -25.06 8.91
CA ASN A 199 16.33 -25.95 8.12
C ASN A 199 15.64 -27.27 7.75
N ASN A 200 14.76 -27.79 8.61
CA ASN A 200 14.17 -29.12 8.42
C ASN A 200 12.74 -29.07 7.89
N PHE A 201 12.09 -27.90 7.93
CA PHE A 201 10.72 -27.72 7.47
C PHE A 201 10.67 -26.67 6.36
N ILE A 202 10.82 -25.38 6.67
CA ILE A 202 10.60 -24.29 5.71
C ILE A 202 11.49 -24.45 4.46
N ASP A 203 12.79 -24.65 4.64
CA ASP A 203 13.73 -24.78 3.52
C ASP A 203 13.60 -26.11 2.80
N LYS A 204 13.35 -27.19 3.55
CA LYS A 204 13.22 -28.54 3.01
C LYS A 204 12.02 -28.64 2.06
N TYR A 205 10.94 -27.94 2.36
CA TYR A 205 9.72 -27.91 1.56
C TYR A 205 9.65 -26.68 0.62
N GLU A 206 10.74 -25.93 0.50
CA GLU A 206 10.90 -24.82 -0.47
C GLU A 206 9.85 -23.70 -0.34
N TYR A 207 9.35 -23.47 0.87
CA TYR A 207 8.43 -22.37 1.14
C TYR A 207 9.07 -21.02 0.80
N SER A 208 8.32 -20.14 0.15
CA SER A 208 8.80 -18.81 -0.27
C SER A 208 8.89 -17.79 0.88
N THR A 209 8.74 -18.26 2.12
CA THR A 209 8.74 -17.43 3.33
C THR A 209 10.04 -16.64 3.51
N ARG A 210 11.20 -17.16 3.11
CA ARG A 210 12.47 -16.40 3.15
C ARG A 210 12.42 -15.15 2.28
N GLU A 211 11.87 -15.29 1.09
CA GLU A 211 11.75 -14.19 0.15
C GLU A 211 10.76 -13.14 0.68
N LEU A 212 9.62 -13.59 1.21
CA LEU A 212 8.63 -12.71 1.84
C LEU A 212 9.28 -11.91 2.98
N LEU A 213 10.01 -12.57 3.88
CA LEU A 213 10.74 -11.92 4.96
C LEU A 213 11.77 -10.89 4.46
N GLY A 214 12.51 -11.23 3.41
CA GLY A 214 13.44 -10.31 2.74
C GLY A 214 12.74 -9.02 2.25
N ARG A 215 11.54 -9.13 1.68
CA ARG A 215 10.73 -7.97 1.25
C ARG A 215 10.32 -7.05 2.40
N TYR A 216 10.24 -7.56 3.62
CA TYR A 216 9.92 -6.78 4.81
C TYR A 216 11.14 -6.35 5.63
N GLY A 217 12.36 -6.69 5.18
CA GLY A 217 13.59 -6.35 5.89
C GLY A 217 13.82 -7.18 7.16
N TYR A 218 13.32 -8.42 7.19
CA TYR A 218 13.49 -9.35 8.31
C TYR A 218 14.37 -10.54 7.89
N PRO A 219 15.69 -10.35 7.66
CA PRO A 219 16.55 -11.47 7.31
C PRO A 219 16.54 -12.53 8.42
N VAL A 220 16.48 -13.81 8.02
CA VAL A 220 16.54 -14.92 8.96
C VAL A 220 17.99 -15.12 9.37
N ASN A 221 18.34 -14.78 10.62
CA ASN A 221 19.63 -15.11 11.20
C ASN A 221 19.51 -16.31 12.15
N LEU A 222 20.07 -17.46 11.75
CA LEU A 222 20.10 -18.68 12.56
C LEU A 222 21.48 -18.96 13.18
N SER A 223 22.43 -18.03 13.04
CA SER A 223 23.75 -18.17 13.65
C SER A 223 23.65 -17.97 15.16
N THR A 224 24.53 -18.66 15.89
CA THR A 224 24.66 -18.60 17.35
C THR A 224 25.32 -17.31 17.85
N ASP A 225 25.56 -16.34 16.97
CA ASP A 225 26.52 -15.25 17.19
C ASP A 225 26.02 -14.17 18.17
N CYS A 226 24.77 -14.24 18.64
CA CYS A 226 24.21 -13.31 19.63
C CYS A 226 24.93 -13.32 20.99
N HIS A 227 25.86 -14.25 21.25
CA HIS A 227 26.70 -14.23 22.44
C HIS A 227 28.05 -13.52 22.27
N GLU A 228 28.47 -13.15 21.05
CA GLU A 228 29.73 -12.41 20.86
C GLU A 228 29.59 -10.89 20.97
N GLU A 229 28.48 -10.31 20.50
CA GLU A 229 28.27 -8.85 20.61
C GLU A 229 28.07 -8.38 22.06
N ALA A 230 27.45 -9.19 22.92
CA ALA A 230 27.29 -8.87 24.33
C ALA A 230 28.64 -8.90 25.10
N LYS A 231 29.56 -9.81 24.74
CA LYS A 231 30.91 -9.83 25.34
C LYS A 231 31.77 -8.65 24.90
N ASN A 232 31.60 -8.17 23.68
CA ASN A 232 32.36 -7.02 23.16
C ASN A 232 31.85 -5.66 23.66
N GLN A 233 30.66 -5.61 24.28
CA GLN A 233 30.15 -4.42 24.98
C GLN A 233 30.55 -4.35 26.46
N GLU A 234 30.95 -5.47 27.08
CA GLU A 234 31.52 -5.49 28.44
C GLU A 234 33.05 -5.30 28.48
N LEU A 235 33.70 -5.35 27.31
CA LEU A 235 35.16 -5.19 27.13
C LEU A 235 35.57 -3.79 26.63
N ASN A 236 34.63 -2.85 26.51
CA ASN A 236 34.86 -1.43 26.20
C ASN A 236 34.26 -0.53 27.28
#